data_AF-A0A542DEN8-F1
#
_entry.id   AF-A0A542DEN8-F1
#
_cell.length_a   1.000
_cell.length_b   1.000
_cell.length_c   1.000
_cell.angle_alpha   90.00
_cell.angle_beta   90.00
_cell.angle_gamma   90.00
#
_symmetry.space_group_name_H-M   'P 1'
#
loop_
_entity.id
_entity.type
_entity.pdbx_description
1 polymer ?
#
loop_
_entity_poly.entity_id
_entity_poly.type
_entity_poly.pdbx_seq_one_letter_code
_entity_poly.pdbx_strand_id
1 'polypeptide(L)'
;MVDETLVAEQLARVTAELGDRAAELTTELVGVYDRELPQLVHDDERMVSLLSASVHQNIDTAMRIFQHAIDPEGVDAPAAAVEYARRLAQRGTPVIDLIRAYYLGQTTILEHSLAQAARGIEDAALLDAMFRKALTVTFAFIDRVTQQVVSAYQDERDRWLLNHSAVRAARVRSLLAGEAGDIDAVEAAIGYRLRGLHLGMVVWLSGEEHAAGGLDRLEALALSLQQRTGCPRRPLFVPHDDAGAWVWLPLDDPAVPKRRQLEETLAERGGGIRMALGEPGRDVEGFRRTHRQALRVQALAVAAGEHCDPILGHEEVGAMTLLAADLPAAGAWVRDVLGPLARDDTPHRRLRDTVRVFLATGGSYTTAAGRLNMHKNSVQYRVRKVEELLGRSVAEQRLDLELALNLCHRLGPAVLT
;
A
#
# COMPACT_ATOMS: atom_id res chain seq x y z
N MET A 1 54.51 -31.18 2.02
CA MET A 1 53.46 -30.34 1.41
C MET A 1 52.79 -31.25 0.39
N VAL A 2 51.48 -31.47 0.52
CA VAL A 2 50.75 -32.31 -0.44
C VAL A 2 50.69 -31.56 -1.78
N ASP A 3 50.89 -32.25 -2.90
CA ASP A 3 50.83 -31.68 -4.24
C ASP A 3 49.40 -31.20 -4.56
N GLU A 4 49.23 -29.91 -4.84
CA GLU A 4 47.93 -29.31 -5.16
C GLU A 4 47.31 -29.92 -6.43
N THR A 5 48.15 -30.36 -7.38
CA THR A 5 47.71 -31.02 -8.61
C THR A 5 47.07 -32.37 -8.28
N LEU A 6 47.73 -33.14 -7.40
CA LEU A 6 47.21 -34.42 -6.93
C LEU A 6 45.90 -34.26 -6.15
N VAL A 7 45.79 -33.22 -5.31
CA VAL A 7 44.54 -32.90 -4.60
C VAL A 7 43.40 -32.62 -5.59
N ALA A 8 43.65 -31.81 -6.62
CA ALA A 8 42.66 -31.49 -7.64
C ALA A 8 42.23 -32.72 -8.45
N GLU A 9 43.17 -33.57 -8.87
CA GLU A 9 42.88 -34.81 -9.60
C GLU A 9 42.00 -35.77 -8.78
N GLN A 10 42.30 -35.94 -7.49
CA GLN A 10 41.53 -36.81 -6.62
C GLN A 10 40.13 -36.26 -6.35
N LEU A 11 39.98 -34.94 -6.17
CA LEU A 11 38.68 -34.30 -6.03
C LEU A 11 37.84 -34.46 -7.31
N ALA A 12 38.44 -34.26 -8.49
CA ALA A 12 37.78 -34.49 -9.76
C ALA A 12 37.31 -35.94 -9.92
N ARG A 13 38.11 -36.92 -9.49
CA ARG A 13 37.72 -38.34 -9.51
C ARG A 13 36.53 -38.64 -8.60
N VAL A 14 36.59 -38.21 -7.34
CA VAL A 14 35.50 -38.44 -6.37
C VAL A 14 34.20 -37.78 -6.82
N THR A 15 34.27 -36.55 -7.33
CA THR A 15 33.09 -35.82 -7.82
C THR A 15 32.55 -36.38 -9.15
N ALA A 16 33.38 -37.00 -9.99
CA ALA A 16 32.91 -37.73 -11.17
C ALA A 16 32.05 -38.95 -10.78
N GLU A 17 32.57 -39.77 -9.88
CA GLU A 17 31.85 -40.95 -9.38
C GLU A 17 30.56 -40.59 -8.60
N LEU A 18 30.56 -39.47 -7.85
CA LEU A 18 29.33 -38.95 -7.23
C LEU A 18 28.35 -38.38 -8.27
N GLY A 19 28.87 -37.76 -9.34
CA GLY A 19 28.09 -37.27 -10.48
C GLY A 19 27.26 -38.37 -11.13
N ASP A 20 27.82 -39.57 -11.27
CA ASP A 20 27.10 -40.75 -11.79
C ASP A 20 25.89 -41.14 -10.91
N ARG A 21 25.89 -40.73 -9.64
CA ARG A 21 24.82 -40.97 -8.66
C ARG A 21 23.95 -39.73 -8.40
N ALA A 22 24.05 -38.67 -9.19
CA ALA A 22 23.35 -37.41 -8.95
C ALA A 22 21.82 -37.58 -8.82
N ALA A 23 21.20 -38.48 -9.59
CA ALA A 23 19.77 -38.75 -9.50
C ALA A 23 19.36 -39.45 -8.19
N GLU A 24 20.19 -40.37 -7.70
CA GLU A 24 20.01 -41.05 -6.41
C GLU A 24 20.11 -40.03 -5.27
N LEU A 25 21.18 -39.22 -5.27
CA LEU A 25 21.42 -38.17 -4.28
C LEU A 25 20.31 -37.10 -4.29
N THR A 26 19.78 -36.76 -5.48
CA THR A 26 18.63 -35.86 -5.59
C THR A 26 17.42 -36.42 -4.86
N THR A 27 17.11 -37.70 -5.07
CA THR A 27 15.97 -38.38 -4.45
C THR A 27 16.12 -38.43 -2.94
N GLU A 28 17.33 -38.76 -2.45
CA GLU A 28 17.66 -38.76 -1.03
C GLU A 28 17.47 -37.38 -0.40
N LEU A 29 18.01 -36.32 -1.03
CA LEU A 29 17.91 -34.96 -0.52
C LEU A 29 16.48 -34.43 -0.49
N VAL A 30 15.67 -34.75 -1.50
CA VAL A 30 14.24 -34.41 -1.46
C VAL A 30 13.55 -35.10 -0.28
N GLY A 31 13.91 -36.35 0.04
CA GLY A 31 13.42 -37.04 1.23
C GLY A 31 13.90 -36.44 2.55
N VAL A 32 15.12 -35.88 2.60
CA VAL A 32 15.62 -35.13 3.76
C VAL A 32 14.82 -33.84 3.93
N TYR A 33 14.56 -33.10 2.84
CA TYR A 33 13.76 -31.88 2.89
C TYR A 33 12.32 -32.14 3.30
N ASP A 34 11.73 -33.25 2.87
CA ASP A 34 10.38 -33.64 3.28
C ASP A 34 10.28 -33.84 4.80
N ARG A 35 11.31 -34.45 5.40
CA ARG A 35 11.38 -34.71 6.84
C ARG A 35 11.67 -33.46 7.66
N GLU A 36 12.66 -32.66 7.25
CA GLU A 36 13.21 -31.56 8.04
C GLU A 36 12.59 -30.20 7.73
N LEU A 37 12.06 -30.04 6.51
CA LEU A 37 11.47 -28.83 5.95
C LEU A 37 10.18 -29.18 5.15
N PRO A 38 9.18 -29.83 5.76
CA PRO A 38 7.97 -30.31 5.07
C PRO A 38 7.24 -29.19 4.31
N GLN A 39 7.35 -27.95 4.77
CA GLN A 39 6.81 -26.77 4.07
C GLN A 39 7.42 -26.49 2.70
N LEU A 40 8.56 -27.09 2.36
CA LEU A 40 9.17 -27.03 1.01
C LEU A 40 8.70 -28.16 0.11
N VAL A 41 8.33 -29.31 0.69
CA VAL A 41 7.87 -30.49 -0.05
C VAL A 41 6.33 -30.51 0.02
N HIS A 42 5.72 -29.74 -0.87
CA HIS A 42 4.26 -29.57 -0.93
C HIS A 42 3.54 -30.81 -1.51
N ASP A 43 2.23 -30.93 -1.26
CA ASP A 43 1.32 -31.89 -1.93
C ASP A 43 1.10 -31.59 -3.44
N ASP A 44 1.78 -30.57 -3.99
CA ASP A 44 1.68 -30.16 -5.39
C ASP A 44 2.81 -30.78 -6.22
N GLU A 45 2.47 -31.78 -7.04
CA GLU A 45 3.40 -32.52 -7.90
C GLU A 45 4.30 -31.59 -8.75
N ARG A 46 3.81 -30.42 -9.18
CA ARG A 46 4.60 -29.49 -9.99
C ARG A 46 5.70 -28.83 -9.18
N MET A 47 5.42 -28.50 -7.93
CA MET A 47 6.42 -27.92 -7.02
C MET A 47 7.47 -28.94 -6.62
N VAL A 48 7.04 -30.18 -6.35
CA VAL A 48 7.98 -31.28 -6.05
C VAL A 48 8.88 -31.56 -7.25
N SER A 49 8.34 -31.56 -8.46
CA SER A 49 9.14 -31.68 -9.69
C SER A 49 10.14 -30.54 -9.85
N LEU A 50 9.74 -29.30 -9.54
CA LEU A 50 10.61 -28.13 -9.64
C LEU A 50 11.70 -28.12 -8.56
N LEU A 51 11.37 -28.54 -7.34
CA LEU A 51 12.34 -28.76 -6.25
C LEU A 51 13.35 -29.83 -6.66
N SER A 52 12.89 -30.97 -7.16
CA SER A 52 13.77 -32.06 -7.63
C SER A 52 14.71 -31.58 -8.74
N ALA A 53 14.21 -30.82 -9.71
CA ALA A 53 15.03 -30.22 -10.76
C ALA A 53 16.06 -29.21 -10.21
N SER A 54 15.66 -28.38 -9.24
CA SER A 54 16.56 -27.45 -8.54
C SER A 54 17.69 -28.18 -7.82
N VAL A 55 17.37 -29.21 -7.05
CA VAL A 55 18.36 -30.02 -6.31
C VAL A 55 19.31 -30.70 -7.28
N HIS A 56 18.79 -31.37 -8.31
CA HIS A 56 19.60 -32.06 -9.31
C HIS A 56 20.59 -31.13 -10.01
N GLN A 57 20.12 -29.96 -10.47
CA GLN A 57 20.99 -28.99 -11.16
C GLN A 57 22.04 -28.37 -10.24
N ASN A 58 21.73 -28.17 -8.96
CA ASN A 58 22.72 -27.71 -7.98
C ASN A 58 23.81 -28.77 -7.73
N ILE A 59 23.43 -30.04 -7.59
CA ILE A 59 24.39 -31.15 -7.46
C ILE A 59 25.27 -31.24 -8.69
N ASP A 60 24.68 -31.28 -9.89
CA ASP A 60 25.41 -31.35 -11.17
C ASP A 60 26.38 -30.17 -11.33
N THR A 61 25.92 -28.95 -11.05
CA THR A 61 26.77 -27.74 -11.05
C THR A 61 27.93 -27.86 -10.08
N ALA A 62 27.66 -28.30 -8.83
CA ALA A 62 28.71 -28.51 -7.84
C ALA A 62 29.76 -29.53 -8.30
N MET A 63 29.35 -30.65 -8.89
CA MET A 63 30.29 -31.66 -9.40
C MET A 63 31.17 -31.10 -10.52
N ARG A 64 30.60 -30.34 -11.46
CA ARG A 64 31.35 -29.71 -12.55
C ARG A 64 32.39 -28.70 -12.07
N ILE A 65 32.09 -27.97 -11.00
CA ILE A 65 33.03 -27.02 -10.37
C ILE A 65 34.32 -27.74 -9.97
N PHE A 66 34.22 -28.90 -9.32
CA PHE A 66 35.38 -29.69 -8.92
C PHE A 66 36.06 -30.40 -10.09
N GLN A 67 35.29 -30.98 -11.00
CA GLN A 67 35.83 -31.72 -12.16
C GLN A 67 36.64 -30.83 -13.11
N HIS A 68 36.27 -29.56 -13.24
CA HIS A 68 36.89 -28.63 -14.19
C HIS A 68 37.63 -27.46 -13.51
N ALA A 69 37.77 -27.49 -12.18
CA ALA A 69 38.39 -26.43 -11.39
C ALA A 69 37.81 -25.03 -11.70
N ILE A 70 36.48 -24.94 -11.81
CA ILE A 70 35.76 -23.69 -12.09
C ILE A 70 35.81 -22.82 -10.84
N ASP A 71 36.00 -21.51 -11.01
CA ASP A 71 35.89 -20.55 -9.92
C ASP A 71 34.43 -20.45 -9.45
N PRO A 72 34.10 -20.83 -8.19
CA PRO A 72 32.74 -20.80 -7.68
C PRO A 72 32.14 -19.40 -7.61
N GLU A 73 32.94 -18.33 -7.53
CA GLU A 73 32.44 -16.95 -7.48
C GLU A 73 31.80 -16.50 -8.81
N GLY A 74 32.26 -17.08 -9.92
CA GLY A 74 31.77 -16.80 -11.27
C GLY A 74 30.57 -17.64 -11.71
N VAL A 75 30.06 -18.53 -10.85
CA VAL A 75 28.96 -19.44 -11.19
C VAL A 75 27.61 -18.79 -10.91
N ASP A 76 26.71 -18.89 -11.87
CA ASP A 76 25.31 -18.51 -11.71
C ASP A 76 24.47 -19.66 -11.15
N ALA A 77 23.49 -19.29 -10.33
CA ALA A 77 22.51 -20.21 -9.77
C ALA A 77 21.74 -20.89 -10.91
N PRO A 78 21.50 -22.21 -10.82
CA PRO A 78 20.72 -22.91 -11.81
C PRO A 78 19.33 -22.32 -12.02
N ALA A 79 18.85 -22.31 -13.27
CA ALA A 79 17.56 -21.71 -13.62
C ALA A 79 16.39 -22.33 -12.85
N ALA A 80 16.42 -23.64 -12.59
CA ALA A 80 15.38 -24.30 -11.79
C ALA A 80 15.38 -23.82 -10.32
N ALA A 81 16.55 -23.52 -9.76
CA ALA A 81 16.68 -23.02 -8.39
C ALA A 81 16.14 -21.59 -8.26
N VAL A 82 16.44 -20.74 -9.24
CA VAL A 82 15.89 -19.38 -9.33
C VAL A 82 14.37 -19.42 -9.51
N GLU A 83 13.85 -20.26 -10.40
CA GLU A 83 12.40 -20.41 -10.61
C GLU A 83 11.70 -20.98 -9.36
N TYR A 84 12.31 -21.95 -8.68
CA TYR A 84 11.79 -22.47 -7.42
C TYR A 84 11.68 -21.39 -6.33
N ALA A 85 12.71 -20.55 -6.18
CA ALA A 85 12.71 -19.42 -5.26
C ALA A 85 11.58 -18.41 -5.56
N ARG A 86 11.32 -18.12 -6.85
CA ARG A 86 10.19 -17.28 -7.27
C ARG A 86 8.84 -17.90 -6.86
N ARG A 87 8.67 -19.21 -7.05
CA ARG A 87 7.42 -19.90 -6.66
C ARG A 87 7.19 -19.89 -5.15
N LEU A 88 8.24 -20.03 -4.36
CA LEU A 88 8.14 -19.89 -2.89
C LEU A 88 7.73 -18.47 -2.48
N ALA A 89 8.29 -17.45 -3.14
CA ALA A 89 7.93 -16.04 -2.89
C ALA A 89 6.45 -15.77 -3.16
N GLN A 90 5.92 -16.28 -4.28
CA GLN A 90 4.51 -16.16 -4.66
C GLN A 90 3.55 -16.83 -3.66
N ARG A 91 4.02 -17.87 -2.95
CA ARG A 91 3.24 -18.62 -1.93
C ARG A 91 3.42 -18.08 -0.51
N GLY A 92 4.33 -17.12 -0.31
CA GLY A 92 4.63 -16.56 1.01
C GLY A 92 5.40 -17.50 1.94
N THR A 93 6.02 -18.56 1.42
CA THR A 93 6.86 -19.46 2.21
C THR A 93 8.07 -18.70 2.75
N PRO A 94 8.41 -18.79 4.05
CA PRO A 94 9.53 -18.05 4.62
C PRO A 94 10.86 -18.30 3.88
N VAL A 95 11.57 -17.23 3.52
CA VAL A 95 12.89 -17.31 2.84
C VAL A 95 13.92 -18.09 3.65
N ILE A 96 13.78 -18.09 4.98
CA ILE A 96 14.66 -18.84 5.88
C ILE A 96 14.61 -20.35 5.62
N ASP A 97 13.48 -20.89 5.15
CA ASP A 97 13.36 -22.31 4.82
C ASP A 97 14.18 -22.65 3.57
N LEU A 98 14.16 -21.77 2.56
CA LEU A 98 15.00 -21.89 1.37
C LEU A 98 16.49 -21.89 1.73
N ILE A 99 16.91 -20.97 2.61
CA ILE A 99 18.30 -20.91 3.10
C ILE A 99 18.68 -22.19 3.85
N ARG A 100 17.80 -22.70 4.73
CA ARG A 100 18.02 -23.96 5.46
C ARG A 100 18.15 -25.17 4.53
N ALA A 101 17.44 -25.19 3.41
CA ALA A 101 17.56 -26.27 2.42
C ALA A 101 18.98 -26.35 1.82
N TYR A 102 19.61 -25.22 1.52
CA TYR A 102 21.00 -25.21 1.05
C TYR A 102 21.99 -25.69 2.12
N TYR A 103 21.79 -25.32 3.39
CA TYR A 103 22.61 -25.83 4.50
C TYR A 103 22.49 -27.35 4.69
N LEU A 104 21.28 -27.89 4.60
CA LEU A 104 21.05 -29.34 4.64
C LEU A 104 21.67 -30.02 3.42
N GLY A 105 21.44 -29.47 2.22
CA GLY A 105 21.98 -29.95 0.96
C GLY A 105 23.49 -30.10 0.97
N GLN A 106 24.22 -29.04 1.33
CA GLN A 106 25.67 -29.07 1.39
C GLN A 106 26.20 -30.08 2.42
N THR A 107 25.52 -30.23 3.56
CA THR A 107 25.95 -31.15 4.62
C THR A 107 25.91 -32.58 4.12
N THR A 108 24.77 -32.98 3.54
CA THR A 108 24.58 -34.31 2.97
C THR A 108 25.58 -34.60 1.85
N ILE A 109 25.81 -33.67 0.92
CA ILE A 109 26.76 -33.88 -0.19
C ILE A 109 28.21 -33.99 0.30
N LEU A 110 28.60 -33.19 1.28
CA LEU A 110 29.94 -33.26 1.87
C LEU A 110 30.17 -34.58 2.64
N GLU A 111 29.16 -35.07 3.35
CA GLU A 111 29.21 -36.38 4.02
C GLU A 111 29.38 -37.53 3.02
N HIS A 112 28.61 -37.55 1.93
CA HIS A 112 28.77 -38.54 0.85
C HIS A 112 30.14 -38.45 0.20
N SER A 113 30.64 -37.24 -0.05
CA SER A 113 31.98 -37.00 -0.61
C SER A 113 33.09 -37.53 0.29
N LEU A 114 33.00 -37.27 1.60
CA LEU A 114 33.95 -37.76 2.58
C LEU A 114 33.93 -39.29 2.68
N ALA A 115 32.74 -39.88 2.76
CA ALA A 115 32.57 -41.33 2.82
C ALA A 115 33.13 -42.03 1.58
N GLN A 116 33.02 -41.40 0.41
CA GLN A 116 33.55 -41.94 -0.84
C GLN A 116 35.07 -41.80 -0.94
N ALA A 117 35.61 -40.62 -0.61
CA ALA A 117 37.05 -40.40 -0.58
C ALA A 117 37.77 -41.36 0.37
N ALA A 118 37.21 -41.60 1.56
CA ALA A 118 37.77 -42.48 2.58
C ALA A 118 37.87 -43.96 2.16
N ARG A 119 37.16 -44.40 1.11
CA ARG A 119 37.25 -45.79 0.60
C ARG A 119 38.45 -46.03 -0.31
N GLY A 120 39.00 -44.99 -0.93
CA GLY A 120 40.04 -45.11 -1.96
C GLY A 120 41.35 -44.37 -1.64
N ILE A 121 41.43 -43.69 -0.50
CA ILE A 121 42.57 -42.85 -0.12
C ILE A 121 43.02 -43.21 1.29
N GLU A 122 44.20 -43.83 1.39
CA GLU A 122 44.80 -44.23 2.67
C GLU A 122 45.67 -43.11 3.29
N ASP A 123 46.14 -42.16 2.47
CA ASP A 123 46.96 -41.05 2.94
C ASP A 123 46.11 -39.99 3.65
N ALA A 124 46.25 -39.92 4.98
CA ALA A 124 45.54 -38.97 5.83
C ALA A 124 45.88 -37.51 5.52
N ALA A 125 47.10 -37.19 5.07
CA ALA A 125 47.49 -35.82 4.72
C ALA A 125 46.82 -35.39 3.41
N LEU A 126 46.72 -36.30 2.44
CA LEU A 126 45.99 -36.08 1.20
C LEU A 126 44.49 -35.90 1.45
N LEU A 127 43.90 -36.75 2.31
CA LEU A 127 42.48 -36.66 2.69
C LEU A 127 42.15 -35.34 3.41
N ASP A 128 42.98 -34.88 4.35
CA ASP A 128 42.82 -33.57 5.01
C ASP A 128 42.90 -32.42 3.99
N ALA A 129 43.89 -32.44 3.09
CA ALA A 129 44.05 -31.42 2.06
C ALA A 129 42.84 -31.36 1.10
N MET A 130 42.35 -32.52 0.67
CA MET A 130 41.14 -32.64 -0.16
C MET A 130 39.92 -32.10 0.56
N PHE A 131 39.71 -32.48 1.81
CA PHE A 131 38.54 -32.05 2.58
C PHE A 131 38.55 -30.54 2.84
N ARG A 132 39.70 -29.95 3.19
CA ARG A 132 39.85 -28.48 3.31
C ARG A 132 39.49 -27.77 2.00
N LYS A 133 39.98 -28.27 0.87
CA LYS A 133 39.69 -27.68 -0.44
C LYS A 133 38.22 -27.83 -0.80
N ALA A 134 37.62 -29.00 -0.57
CA ALA A 134 36.21 -29.27 -0.82
C ALA A 134 35.30 -28.37 0.02
N LEU A 135 35.60 -28.19 1.32
CA LEU A 135 34.87 -27.29 2.20
C LEU A 135 34.90 -25.85 1.70
N THR A 136 36.09 -25.32 1.40
CA THR A 136 36.26 -23.93 0.94
C THR A 136 35.51 -23.68 -0.37
N VAL A 137 35.65 -24.57 -1.36
CA VAL A 137 34.99 -24.41 -2.67
C VAL A 137 33.48 -24.58 -2.57
N THR A 138 33.00 -25.56 -1.79
CA THR A 138 31.56 -25.78 -1.59
C THR A 138 30.92 -24.58 -0.89
N PHE A 139 31.55 -24.04 0.15
CA PHE A 139 31.01 -22.87 0.85
C PHE A 139 30.91 -21.64 -0.07
N ALA A 140 31.95 -21.37 -0.86
CA ALA A 140 31.94 -20.26 -1.82
C ALA A 140 30.82 -20.43 -2.87
N PHE A 141 30.64 -21.64 -3.39
CA PHE A 141 29.55 -21.93 -4.34
C PHE A 141 28.16 -21.75 -3.70
N ILE A 142 27.95 -22.31 -2.50
CA ILE A 142 26.66 -22.25 -1.82
C ILE A 142 26.33 -20.81 -1.39
N ASP A 143 27.29 -20.04 -0.90
CA ASP A 143 27.10 -18.63 -0.58
C ASP A 143 26.68 -17.83 -1.83
N ARG A 144 27.38 -18.03 -2.95
CA ARG A 144 27.07 -17.39 -4.23
C ARG A 144 25.66 -17.73 -4.72
N VAL A 145 25.30 -19.02 -4.77
CA VAL A 145 23.97 -19.45 -5.22
C VAL A 145 22.89 -18.96 -4.27
N THR A 146 23.11 -19.05 -2.95
CA THR A 146 22.15 -18.61 -1.94
C THR A 146 21.84 -17.12 -2.08
N GLN A 147 22.85 -16.27 -2.28
CA GLN A 147 22.65 -14.84 -2.52
C GLN A 147 21.76 -14.60 -3.76
N GLN A 148 22.03 -15.29 -4.87
CA GLN A 148 21.24 -15.13 -6.10
C GLN A 148 19.78 -15.60 -5.94
N VAL A 149 19.54 -16.75 -5.30
CA VAL A 149 18.17 -17.24 -5.10
C VAL A 149 17.39 -16.43 -4.07
N VAL A 150 18.06 -15.90 -3.03
CA VAL A 150 17.45 -14.99 -2.05
C VAL A 150 17.08 -13.67 -2.72
N SER A 151 17.96 -13.11 -3.56
CA SER A 151 17.65 -11.91 -4.36
C SER A 151 16.44 -12.16 -5.25
N ALA A 152 16.42 -13.28 -5.99
CA ALA A 152 15.29 -13.62 -6.86
C ALA A 152 13.97 -13.81 -6.09
N TYR A 153 14.03 -14.40 -4.89
CA TYR A 153 12.88 -14.50 -3.98
C TYR A 153 12.39 -13.11 -3.55
N GLN A 154 13.29 -12.22 -3.12
CA GLN A 154 12.95 -10.87 -2.66
C GLN A 154 12.36 -10.04 -3.80
N ASP A 155 13.02 -10.02 -4.96
CA ASP A 155 12.54 -9.32 -6.16
C ASP A 155 11.16 -9.80 -6.59
N GLU A 156 10.91 -11.12 -6.50
CA GLU A 156 9.59 -11.69 -6.83
C GLU A 156 8.54 -11.34 -5.78
N ARG A 157 8.88 -11.36 -4.50
CA ARG A 157 7.97 -10.97 -3.40
C ARG A 157 7.58 -9.50 -3.50
N ASP A 158 8.53 -8.62 -3.79
CA ASP A 158 8.29 -7.19 -3.96
C ASP A 158 7.46 -6.92 -5.22
N ARG A 159 7.79 -7.60 -6.34
CA ARG A 159 6.97 -7.56 -7.56
C ARG A 159 5.55 -8.09 -7.32
N TRP A 160 5.37 -9.14 -6.53
CA TRP A 160 4.05 -9.70 -6.24
C TRP A 160 3.18 -8.73 -5.43
N LEU A 161 3.75 -8.10 -4.39
CA LEU A 161 3.05 -7.11 -3.56
C LEU A 161 2.68 -5.84 -4.36
N LEU A 162 3.58 -5.37 -5.22
CA LEU A 162 3.33 -4.21 -6.10
C LEU A 162 2.34 -4.55 -7.23
N ASN A 163 2.46 -5.72 -7.86
CA ASN A 163 1.59 -6.14 -8.97
C ASN A 163 0.15 -6.43 -8.52
N HIS A 164 -0.08 -7.02 -7.35
CA HIS A 164 -1.43 -7.29 -6.87
C HIS A 164 -2.20 -5.99 -6.58
N SER A 165 -1.51 -5.01 -5.99
CA SER A 165 -2.05 -3.66 -5.76
C SER A 165 -2.25 -2.89 -7.06
N ALA A 166 -1.30 -2.98 -8.01
CA ALA A 166 -1.39 -2.30 -9.31
C ALA A 166 -2.49 -2.87 -10.22
N VAL A 167 -2.65 -4.19 -10.28
CA VAL A 167 -3.74 -4.84 -11.03
C VAL A 167 -5.10 -4.48 -10.44
N ARG A 168 -5.23 -4.51 -9.11
CA ARG A 168 -6.43 -4.06 -8.41
C ARG A 168 -6.73 -2.60 -8.72
N ALA A 169 -5.74 -1.71 -8.61
CA ALA A 169 -5.89 -0.29 -8.93
C ALA A 169 -6.27 -0.05 -10.39
N ALA A 170 -5.69 -0.80 -11.33
CA ALA A 170 -6.04 -0.73 -12.75
C ALA A 170 -7.51 -1.14 -13.00
N ARG A 171 -7.96 -2.24 -12.39
CA ARG A 171 -9.37 -2.68 -12.48
C ARG A 171 -10.34 -1.67 -11.89
N VAL A 172 -9.99 -1.08 -10.74
CA VAL A 172 -10.80 0.00 -10.13
C VAL A 172 -10.82 1.24 -11.04
N ARG A 173 -9.71 1.63 -11.66
CA ARG A 173 -9.68 2.75 -12.62
C ARG A 173 -10.56 2.49 -13.85
N SER A 174 -10.51 1.30 -14.46
CA SER A 174 -11.43 0.93 -15.55
C SER A 174 -12.89 0.96 -15.11
N LEU A 175 -13.18 0.44 -13.91
CA LEU A 175 -14.52 0.51 -13.33
C LEU A 175 -14.99 1.96 -13.19
N LEU A 176 -14.15 2.86 -12.69
CA LEU A 176 -14.45 4.29 -12.53
C LEU A 176 -14.63 5.02 -13.87
N ALA A 177 -13.91 4.61 -14.92
CA ALA A 177 -14.00 5.17 -16.27
C ALA A 177 -15.29 4.77 -17.01
N GLY A 178 -16.09 3.86 -16.46
CA GLY A 178 -17.29 3.35 -17.14
C GLY A 178 -17.07 2.03 -17.88
N GLU A 179 -15.83 1.55 -17.96
CA GLU A 179 -15.40 0.34 -18.68
C GLU A 179 -15.58 -0.92 -17.82
N ALA A 180 -16.82 -1.13 -17.33
CA ALA A 180 -17.14 -2.34 -16.58
C ALA A 180 -17.47 -3.48 -17.55
N GLY A 181 -16.61 -4.49 -17.61
CA GLY A 181 -16.91 -5.78 -18.21
C GLY A 181 -17.82 -6.62 -17.31
N ASP A 182 -17.58 -7.94 -17.27
CA ASP A 182 -18.28 -8.84 -16.35
C ASP A 182 -18.01 -8.45 -14.88
N ILE A 183 -19.10 -8.12 -14.15
CA ILE A 183 -19.05 -7.69 -12.76
C ILE A 183 -18.48 -8.79 -11.86
N ASP A 184 -18.79 -10.06 -12.13
CA ASP A 184 -18.32 -11.17 -11.27
C ASP A 184 -16.80 -11.32 -11.37
N ALA A 185 -16.26 -11.21 -12.58
CA ALA A 185 -14.82 -11.19 -12.82
C ALA A 185 -14.13 -9.97 -12.15
N VAL A 186 -14.78 -8.81 -12.16
CA VAL A 186 -14.27 -7.61 -11.49
C VAL A 186 -14.28 -7.78 -9.98
N GLU A 187 -15.39 -8.22 -9.38
CA GLU A 187 -15.52 -8.47 -7.93
C GLU A 187 -14.46 -9.46 -7.43
N ALA A 188 -14.20 -10.54 -8.18
CA ALA A 188 -13.15 -11.51 -7.88
C ALA A 188 -11.74 -10.90 -7.96
N ALA A 189 -11.47 -10.06 -8.97
CA ALA A 189 -10.17 -9.44 -9.15
C ALA A 189 -9.85 -8.37 -8.09
N ILE A 190 -10.83 -7.58 -7.67
CA ILE A 190 -10.62 -6.52 -6.67
C ILE A 190 -10.83 -7.00 -5.24
N GLY A 191 -11.43 -8.17 -5.04
CA GLY A 191 -11.74 -8.73 -3.72
C GLY A 191 -12.79 -7.91 -2.95
N TYR A 192 -13.70 -7.24 -3.67
CA TYR A 192 -14.71 -6.35 -3.11
C TYR A 192 -16.03 -6.54 -3.86
N ARG A 193 -17.12 -6.64 -3.10
CA ARG A 193 -18.47 -6.82 -3.66
C ARG A 193 -19.03 -5.46 -4.08
N LEU A 194 -19.24 -5.29 -5.38
CA LEU A 194 -19.83 -4.12 -6.04
C LEU A 194 -21.34 -4.13 -6.00
N ARG A 195 -22.00 -5.29 -5.82
CA ARG A 195 -23.44 -5.37 -5.59
C ARG A 195 -23.76 -5.17 -4.11
N GLY A 196 -23.71 -3.92 -3.66
CA GLY A 196 -23.87 -3.56 -2.26
C GLY A 196 -24.08 -2.06 -2.05
N LEU A 197 -23.84 -1.60 -0.82
CA LEU A 197 -23.83 -0.20 -0.48
C LEU A 197 -22.40 0.23 -0.13
N HIS A 198 -21.97 1.35 -0.67
CA HIS A 198 -20.59 1.78 -0.68
C HIS A 198 -20.47 3.21 -0.18
N LEU A 199 -19.56 3.45 0.76
CA LEU A 199 -19.09 4.78 1.08
C LEU A 199 -17.66 4.93 0.59
N GLY A 200 -17.48 5.78 -0.41
CA GLY A 200 -16.18 6.16 -0.94
C GLY A 200 -15.59 7.30 -0.13
N MET A 201 -14.29 7.21 0.10
CA MET A 201 -13.50 8.25 0.72
C MET A 201 -12.16 8.37 0.00
N VAL A 202 -11.64 9.58 -0.02
CA VAL A 202 -10.24 9.84 -0.41
C VAL A 202 -9.51 10.23 0.86
N VAL A 203 -8.42 9.53 1.17
CA VAL A 203 -7.60 9.76 2.35
C VAL A 203 -6.19 10.12 1.90
N TRP A 204 -5.61 11.16 2.49
CA TRP A 204 -4.28 11.62 2.10
C TRP A 204 -3.53 12.25 3.28
N LEU A 205 -2.21 12.29 3.18
CA LEU A 205 -1.34 12.98 4.12
C LEU A 205 -1.21 14.46 3.71
N SER A 206 -1.20 15.33 4.72
CA SER A 206 -1.10 16.78 4.61
C SER A 206 0.09 17.25 5.45
N GLY A 207 0.95 18.09 4.87
CA GLY A 207 2.15 18.63 5.51
C GLY A 207 3.46 17.97 5.05
N GLU A 208 4.59 18.34 5.67
CA GLU A 208 5.94 17.83 5.33
C GLU A 208 6.21 16.39 5.83
N GLU A 209 5.27 15.75 6.51
CA GLU A 209 5.38 14.36 6.98
C GLU A 209 5.14 13.32 5.87
N HIS A 210 5.80 13.50 4.72
CA HIS A 210 5.93 12.47 3.68
C HIS A 210 6.99 11.41 4.09
N ALA A 211 6.84 10.87 5.31
CA ALA A 211 7.73 9.85 5.81
C ALA A 211 7.51 8.53 5.05
N ALA A 212 8.58 7.72 4.93
CA ALA A 212 8.48 6.35 4.45
C ALA A 212 7.40 5.58 5.25
N GLY A 213 6.50 4.87 4.54
CA GLY A 213 5.38 4.13 5.16
C GLY A 213 4.06 4.91 5.28
N GLY A 214 3.89 6.02 4.55
CA GLY A 214 2.64 6.78 4.54
C GLY A 214 1.42 5.95 4.12
N LEU A 215 1.54 5.13 3.07
CA LEU A 215 0.47 4.26 2.60
C LEU A 215 0.07 3.19 3.63
N ASP A 216 1.02 2.62 4.38
CA ASP A 216 0.73 1.65 5.44
C ASP A 216 -0.10 2.28 6.56
N ARG A 217 0.17 3.55 6.91
CA ARG A 217 -0.64 4.31 7.87
C ARG A 217 -2.07 4.51 7.37
N LEU A 218 -2.24 4.83 6.08
CA LEU A 218 -3.55 5.01 5.46
C LEU A 218 -4.33 3.69 5.35
N GLU A 219 -3.66 2.57 5.05
CA GLU A 219 -4.30 1.25 5.04
C GLU A 219 -4.74 0.85 6.46
N ALA A 220 -3.88 1.08 7.46
CA ALA A 220 -4.22 0.83 8.86
C ALA A 220 -5.40 1.69 9.34
N LEU A 221 -5.51 2.94 8.88
CA LEU A 221 -6.69 3.78 9.10
C LEU A 221 -7.95 3.14 8.53
N ALA A 222 -7.93 2.68 7.27
CA ALA A 222 -9.07 2.03 6.65
C ALA A 222 -9.55 0.80 7.44
N LEU A 223 -8.61 -0.02 7.93
CA LEU A 223 -8.92 -1.18 8.78
C LEU A 223 -9.52 -0.78 10.14
N SER A 224 -9.04 0.30 10.77
CA SER A 224 -9.66 0.81 12.01
C SER A 224 -11.07 1.35 11.80
N LEU A 225 -11.32 2.02 10.66
CA LEU A 225 -12.66 2.48 10.30
C LEU A 225 -13.61 1.29 10.18
N GLN A 226 -13.19 0.20 9.55
CA GLN A 226 -13.99 -1.03 9.48
C GLN A 226 -14.40 -1.51 10.88
N GLN A 227 -13.44 -1.64 11.79
CA GLN A 227 -13.68 -2.14 13.14
C GLN A 227 -14.63 -1.23 13.94
N ARG A 228 -14.42 0.08 13.88
CA ARG A 228 -15.21 1.07 14.64
C ARG A 228 -16.63 1.26 14.09
N THR A 229 -16.80 1.06 12.79
CA THR A 229 -18.12 1.17 12.13
C THR A 229 -18.93 -0.13 12.20
N GLY A 230 -18.32 -1.22 12.66
CA GLY A 230 -18.98 -2.53 12.76
C GLY A 230 -19.20 -3.18 11.39
N CYS A 231 -18.50 -2.74 10.34
CA CYS A 231 -18.67 -3.30 9.00
C CYS A 231 -18.04 -4.71 8.94
N PRO A 232 -18.79 -5.76 8.60
CA PRO A 232 -18.29 -7.14 8.64
C PRO A 232 -17.29 -7.44 7.51
N ARG A 233 -17.26 -6.63 6.44
CA ARG A 233 -16.43 -6.84 5.26
C ARG A 233 -15.26 -5.86 5.23
N ARG A 234 -14.10 -6.33 4.74
CA ARG A 234 -12.89 -5.52 4.61
C ARG A 234 -13.12 -4.35 3.64
N PRO A 235 -12.66 -3.13 3.95
CA PRO A 235 -12.65 -2.02 3.02
C PRO A 235 -11.81 -2.34 1.80
N LEU A 236 -12.21 -1.82 0.64
CA LEU A 236 -11.35 -1.78 -0.54
C LEU A 236 -10.39 -0.60 -0.38
N PHE A 237 -9.09 -0.87 -0.30
CA PHE A 237 -8.03 0.13 -0.27
C PHE A 237 -7.28 0.11 -1.60
N VAL A 238 -7.13 1.27 -2.22
CA VAL A 238 -6.45 1.44 -3.52
C VAL A 238 -5.49 2.62 -3.44
N PRO A 239 -4.17 2.38 -3.40
CA PRO A 239 -3.18 3.44 -3.50
C PRO A 239 -3.38 4.27 -4.77
N HIS A 240 -3.36 5.60 -4.63
CA HIS A 240 -3.47 6.53 -5.75
C HIS A 240 -2.11 7.14 -6.12
N ASP A 241 -1.37 7.55 -5.10
CA ASP A 241 -0.01 8.11 -5.15
C ASP A 241 0.74 7.75 -3.85
N ASP A 242 1.92 8.32 -3.61
CA ASP A 242 2.77 7.99 -2.45
C ASP A 242 2.22 8.51 -1.11
N ALA A 243 1.22 9.40 -1.13
CA ALA A 243 0.67 10.09 0.04
C ALA A 243 -0.86 10.00 0.14
N GLY A 244 -1.51 9.23 -0.74
CA GLY A 244 -2.95 9.25 -0.91
C GLY A 244 -3.52 7.94 -1.43
N ALA A 245 -4.73 7.62 -0.96
CA ALA A 245 -5.45 6.41 -1.33
C ALA A 245 -6.95 6.66 -1.49
N TRP A 246 -7.56 5.85 -2.35
CA TRP A 246 -9.02 5.72 -2.43
C TRP A 246 -9.46 4.55 -1.57
N VAL A 247 -10.51 4.75 -0.79
CA VAL A 247 -11.05 3.73 0.10
C VAL A 247 -12.55 3.62 -0.10
N TRP A 248 -13.06 2.38 -0.20
CA TRP A 248 -14.49 2.11 -0.15
C TRP A 248 -14.82 1.25 1.07
N LEU A 249 -15.62 1.80 1.96
CA LEU A 249 -16.18 1.08 3.09
C LEU A 249 -17.49 0.41 2.65
N PRO A 250 -17.62 -0.93 2.74
CA PRO A 250 -18.87 -1.61 2.48
C PRO A 250 -19.82 -1.37 3.66
N LEU A 251 -21.02 -0.88 3.39
CA LEU A 251 -22.03 -0.59 4.40
C LEU A 251 -23.18 -1.60 4.31
N ASP A 252 -23.76 -1.94 5.47
CA ASP A 252 -25.02 -2.70 5.53
C ASP A 252 -26.25 -1.77 5.57
N ASP A 253 -26.08 -0.54 6.09
CA ASP A 253 -27.11 0.50 6.24
C ASP A 253 -26.64 1.81 5.56
N PRO A 254 -27.53 2.58 4.91
CA PRO A 254 -27.22 3.94 4.41
C PRO A 254 -26.79 4.96 5.46
N ALA A 255 -26.89 4.66 6.75
CA ALA A 255 -26.31 5.50 7.79
C ALA A 255 -24.78 5.58 7.64
N VAL A 256 -24.29 6.78 7.31
CA VAL A 256 -22.86 7.10 7.29
C VAL A 256 -22.27 6.89 8.70
N PRO A 257 -21.01 6.43 8.81
CA PRO A 257 -20.27 6.46 10.07
C PRO A 257 -20.44 7.80 10.80
N LYS A 258 -20.72 7.74 12.10
CA LYS A 258 -20.91 8.98 12.88
C LYS A 258 -19.61 9.79 12.83
N ARG A 259 -19.71 11.09 12.62
CA ARG A 259 -18.56 12.03 12.60
C ARG A 259 -17.55 11.76 13.72
N ARG A 260 -18.04 11.59 14.95
CA ARG A 260 -17.24 11.26 16.13
C ARG A 260 -16.39 9.99 15.97
N GLN A 261 -16.92 8.94 15.35
CA GLN A 261 -16.16 7.70 15.12
C GLN A 261 -14.99 7.95 14.17
N LEU A 262 -15.20 8.76 13.13
CA LEU A 262 -14.15 9.12 12.18
C LEU A 262 -13.05 9.95 12.86
N GLU A 263 -13.43 10.96 13.65
CA GLU A 263 -12.51 11.84 14.38
C GLU A 263 -11.66 11.07 15.40
N GLU A 264 -12.27 10.17 16.17
CA GLU A 264 -11.55 9.32 17.12
C GLU A 264 -10.57 8.37 16.40
N THR A 265 -10.97 7.80 15.25
CA THR A 265 -10.09 6.94 14.45
C THR A 265 -8.88 7.72 13.94
N LEU A 266 -9.10 8.95 13.48
CA LEU A 266 -8.04 9.82 13.00
C LEU A 266 -7.06 10.18 14.11
N ALA A 267 -7.58 10.53 15.30
CA ALA A 267 -6.78 10.88 16.46
C ALA A 267 -5.85 9.73 16.91
N GLU A 268 -6.31 8.48 16.84
CA GLU A 268 -5.50 7.29 17.16
C GLU A 268 -4.36 7.03 16.17
N ARG A 269 -4.48 7.50 14.93
CA ARG A 269 -3.48 7.31 13.86
C ARG A 269 -2.46 8.44 13.76
N GLY A 270 -2.60 9.46 14.61
CA GLY A 270 -1.73 10.63 14.65
C GLY A 270 -2.14 11.73 13.69
N GLY A 271 -1.41 12.86 13.75
CA GLY A 271 -1.66 14.02 12.91
C GLY A 271 -1.35 13.81 11.42
N GLY A 272 -1.71 14.80 10.61
CA GLY A 272 -1.34 14.88 9.20
C GLY A 272 -2.28 14.15 8.23
N ILE A 273 -3.19 13.29 8.70
CA ILE A 273 -4.14 12.61 7.81
C ILE A 273 -5.39 13.49 7.58
N ARG A 274 -5.83 13.55 6.34
CA ARG A 274 -7.11 14.15 5.93
C ARG A 274 -8.01 13.15 5.22
N MET A 275 -9.32 13.39 5.27
CA MET A 275 -10.34 12.52 4.70
C MET A 275 -11.45 13.34 4.05
N ALA A 276 -11.76 13.01 2.80
CA ALA A 276 -12.90 13.52 2.06
C ALA A 276 -13.88 12.37 1.81
N LEU A 277 -15.16 12.54 2.15
CA LEU A 277 -16.18 11.51 2.02
C LEU A 277 -17.21 11.86 0.95
N GLY A 278 -17.61 10.85 0.18
CA GLY A 278 -18.82 10.90 -0.63
C GLY A 278 -20.08 10.62 0.19
N GLU A 279 -21.18 10.34 -0.49
CA GLU A 279 -22.38 9.80 0.13
C GLU A 279 -22.50 8.29 -0.13
N PRO A 280 -23.20 7.53 0.73
CA PRO A 280 -23.51 6.13 0.47
C PRO A 280 -24.22 5.95 -0.88
N GLY A 281 -23.70 5.04 -1.70
CA GLY A 281 -24.23 4.73 -3.02
C GLY A 281 -24.39 3.23 -3.22
N ARG A 282 -25.45 2.82 -3.92
CA ARG A 282 -25.72 1.41 -4.22
C ARG A 282 -25.15 0.98 -5.57
N ASP A 283 -24.70 -0.27 -5.60
CA ASP A 283 -24.22 -0.96 -6.79
C ASP A 283 -23.04 -0.23 -7.47
N VAL A 284 -22.73 -0.63 -8.71
CA VAL A 284 -21.60 -0.05 -9.48
C VAL A 284 -21.71 1.46 -9.64
N GLU A 285 -22.92 1.99 -9.89
CA GLU A 285 -23.08 3.45 -10.04
C GLU A 285 -22.89 4.16 -8.70
N GLY A 286 -23.35 3.57 -7.60
CA GLY A 286 -23.09 4.05 -6.26
C GLY A 286 -21.61 4.09 -5.92
N PHE A 287 -20.89 3.01 -6.22
CA PHE A 287 -19.43 2.90 -6.09
C PHE A 287 -18.69 4.03 -6.83
N ARG A 288 -19.14 4.37 -8.05
CA ARG A 288 -18.59 5.47 -8.86
C ARG A 288 -18.96 6.84 -8.33
N ARG A 289 -20.24 7.06 -8.01
CA ARG A 289 -20.78 8.35 -7.56
C ARG A 289 -20.13 8.78 -6.26
N THR A 290 -20.05 7.87 -5.27
CA THR A 290 -19.46 8.17 -3.97
C THR A 290 -17.99 8.58 -4.07
N HIS A 291 -17.23 7.91 -4.95
CA HIS A 291 -15.84 8.28 -5.25
C HIS A 291 -15.72 9.65 -5.94
N ARG A 292 -16.57 9.92 -6.94
CA ARG A 292 -16.59 11.23 -7.63
C ARG A 292 -16.94 12.37 -6.68
N GLN A 293 -17.86 12.14 -5.75
CA GLN A 293 -18.19 13.10 -4.69
C GLN A 293 -16.97 13.33 -3.77
N ALA A 294 -16.32 12.26 -3.30
CA ALA A 294 -15.14 12.35 -2.44
C ALA A 294 -13.98 13.12 -3.12
N LEU A 295 -13.71 12.88 -4.42
CA LEU A 295 -12.70 13.64 -5.17
C LEU A 295 -13.00 15.14 -5.24
N ARG A 296 -14.27 15.52 -5.45
CA ARG A 296 -14.69 16.93 -5.48
C ARG A 296 -14.53 17.60 -4.11
N VAL A 297 -14.83 16.86 -3.05
CA VAL A 297 -14.64 17.30 -1.66
C VAL A 297 -13.15 17.44 -1.34
N GLN A 298 -12.31 16.51 -1.80
CA GLN A 298 -10.85 16.60 -1.67
C GLN A 298 -10.31 17.83 -2.38
N ALA A 299 -10.73 18.11 -3.62
CA ALA A 299 -10.28 19.29 -4.36
C ALA A 299 -10.58 20.59 -3.60
N LEU A 300 -11.78 20.69 -2.99
CA LEU A 300 -12.15 21.81 -2.12
C LEU A 300 -11.25 21.88 -0.87
N ALA A 301 -10.99 20.74 -0.22
CA ALA A 301 -10.16 20.65 0.98
C ALA A 301 -8.69 21.01 0.71
N VAL A 302 -8.16 20.65 -0.46
CA VAL A 302 -6.81 21.01 -0.92
C VAL A 302 -6.73 22.50 -1.20
N ALA A 303 -7.71 23.08 -1.90
CA ALA A 303 -7.78 24.51 -2.16
C ALA A 303 -7.87 25.36 -0.88
N ALA A 304 -8.55 24.84 0.16
CA ALA A 304 -8.65 25.47 1.47
C ALA A 304 -7.34 25.43 2.29
N GLY A 305 -6.40 24.54 1.95
CA GLY A 305 -5.13 24.38 2.66
C GLY A 305 -5.29 24.01 4.13
N GLU A 306 -4.45 24.53 5.02
CA GLU A 306 -4.45 24.26 6.47
C GLU A 306 -5.75 24.64 7.21
N HIS A 307 -6.59 25.48 6.60
CA HIS A 307 -7.85 25.92 7.19
C HIS A 307 -8.99 24.92 7.05
N CYS A 308 -8.80 23.84 6.28
CA CYS A 308 -9.81 22.81 6.13
C CYS A 308 -9.83 21.87 7.34
N ASP A 309 -11.04 21.49 7.76
CA ASP A 309 -11.22 20.42 8.73
C ASP A 309 -10.55 19.13 8.24
N PRO A 310 -9.95 18.31 9.13
CA PRO A 310 -9.31 17.05 8.75
C PRO A 310 -10.25 16.06 8.10
N ILE A 311 -11.56 16.21 8.31
CA ILE A 311 -12.60 15.36 7.75
C ILE A 311 -13.65 16.27 7.12
N LEU A 312 -14.04 16.01 5.88
CA LEU A 312 -15.06 16.76 5.17
C LEU A 312 -15.95 15.82 4.37
N GLY A 313 -17.27 15.96 4.52
CA GLY A 313 -18.26 15.14 3.82
C GLY A 313 -18.96 15.87 2.69
N HIS A 314 -19.36 15.14 1.66
CA HIS A 314 -20.15 15.70 0.55
C HIS A 314 -21.47 16.32 1.02
N GLU A 315 -22.11 15.75 2.05
CA GLU A 315 -23.33 16.31 2.65
C GLU A 315 -23.13 17.74 3.18
N GLU A 316 -21.92 18.08 3.61
CA GLU A 316 -21.59 19.37 4.23
C GLU A 316 -21.28 20.45 3.19
N VAL A 317 -20.74 20.06 2.03
CA VAL A 317 -20.16 20.99 1.05
C VAL A 317 -20.57 20.73 -0.40
N GLY A 318 -21.54 19.84 -0.68
CA GLY A 318 -21.89 19.40 -2.03
C GLY A 318 -22.10 20.54 -3.04
N ALA A 319 -22.92 21.54 -2.70
CA ALA A 319 -23.13 22.71 -3.54
C ALA A 319 -21.86 23.57 -3.71
N MET A 320 -21.05 23.71 -2.66
CA MET A 320 -19.78 24.43 -2.72
C MET A 320 -18.77 23.75 -3.65
N THR A 321 -18.75 22.41 -3.68
CA THR A 321 -17.87 21.68 -4.61
C THR A 321 -18.23 21.90 -6.08
N LEU A 322 -19.50 22.21 -6.38
CA LEU A 322 -19.92 22.56 -7.75
C LEU A 322 -19.53 23.99 -8.10
N LEU A 323 -19.73 24.94 -7.17
CA LEU A 323 -19.33 26.34 -7.36
C LEU A 323 -17.82 26.49 -7.49
N ALA A 324 -17.06 25.75 -6.67
CA ALA A 324 -15.60 25.77 -6.64
C ALA A 324 -14.95 24.86 -7.69
N ALA A 325 -15.71 24.30 -8.63
CA ALA A 325 -15.16 23.54 -9.75
C ALA A 325 -14.26 24.42 -10.64
N ASP A 326 -14.56 25.72 -10.72
CA ASP A 326 -13.70 26.77 -11.28
C ASP A 326 -13.39 27.78 -10.16
N LEU A 327 -12.25 27.57 -9.48
CA LEU A 327 -11.86 28.36 -8.32
C LEU A 327 -11.63 29.86 -8.65
N PRO A 328 -10.98 30.23 -9.78
CA PRO A 328 -10.92 31.62 -10.23
C PRO A 328 -12.30 32.26 -10.43
N ALA A 329 -13.23 31.58 -11.11
CA ALA A 329 -14.58 32.09 -11.32
C ALA A 329 -15.35 32.22 -10.00
N ALA A 330 -15.24 31.23 -9.12
CA ALA A 330 -15.82 31.27 -7.77
C ALA A 330 -15.29 32.47 -6.96
N GLY A 331 -13.98 32.72 -7.01
CA GLY A 331 -13.36 33.88 -6.36
C GLY A 331 -13.85 35.21 -6.93
N ALA A 332 -14.03 35.31 -8.25
CA ALA A 332 -14.60 36.51 -8.87
C ALA A 332 -16.05 36.75 -8.41
N TRP A 333 -16.88 35.71 -8.46
CA TRP A 333 -18.27 35.78 -8.01
C TRP A 333 -18.38 36.13 -6.51
N VAL A 334 -17.52 35.56 -5.65
CA VAL A 334 -17.45 35.91 -4.23
C VAL A 334 -17.16 37.39 -4.04
N ARG A 335 -16.23 37.97 -4.80
CA ARG A 335 -15.92 39.41 -4.75
C ARG A 335 -17.08 40.27 -5.21
N ASP A 336 -17.80 39.85 -6.25
CA ASP A 336 -18.97 40.58 -6.75
C ASP A 336 -20.12 40.57 -5.73
N VAL A 337 -20.32 39.46 -5.01
CA VAL A 337 -21.38 39.33 -3.99
C VAL A 337 -21.03 40.06 -2.70
N LEU A 338 -19.79 39.95 -2.22
CA LEU A 338 -19.36 40.48 -0.93
C LEU A 338 -18.79 41.91 -1.00
N GLY A 339 -18.35 42.36 -2.17
CA GLY A 339 -17.73 43.67 -2.35
C GLY A 339 -16.58 43.91 -1.36
N PRO A 340 -16.57 45.04 -0.61
CA PRO A 340 -15.54 45.32 0.40
C PRO A 340 -15.41 44.25 1.50
N LEU A 341 -16.44 43.44 1.73
CA LEU A 341 -16.42 42.36 2.72
C LEU A 341 -15.53 41.18 2.30
N ALA A 342 -15.05 41.11 1.05
CA ALA A 342 -14.16 40.08 0.54
C ALA A 342 -12.68 40.23 0.97
N ARG A 343 -12.31 41.30 1.70
CA ARG A 343 -10.94 41.49 2.19
C ARG A 343 -10.49 40.40 3.17
N ASP A 344 -9.31 39.84 2.98
CA ASP A 344 -8.73 38.86 3.92
C ASP A 344 -8.00 39.54 5.09
N ASP A 345 -8.77 40.23 5.92
CA ASP A 345 -8.29 40.76 7.20
C ASP A 345 -9.17 40.32 8.38
N THR A 346 -8.60 40.43 9.58
CA THR A 346 -9.28 40.05 10.83
C THR A 346 -10.60 40.80 11.06
N PRO A 347 -10.69 42.13 10.84
CA PRO A 347 -11.96 42.85 10.94
C PRO A 347 -13.08 42.30 10.03
N HIS A 348 -12.82 42.13 8.74
CA HIS A 348 -13.83 41.66 7.78
C HIS A 348 -14.15 40.18 8.01
N ARG A 349 -13.18 39.35 8.42
CA ARG A 349 -13.43 37.96 8.84
C ARG A 349 -14.47 37.88 9.96
N ARG A 350 -14.34 38.69 11.01
CA ARG A 350 -15.32 38.74 12.12
C ARG A 350 -16.72 39.16 11.66
N LEU A 351 -16.80 40.06 10.69
CA LEU A 351 -18.07 40.49 10.10
C LEU A 351 -18.70 39.36 9.28
N ARG A 352 -17.93 38.70 8.40
CA ARG A 352 -18.36 37.53 7.63
C ARG A 352 -18.88 36.42 8.55
N ASP A 353 -18.13 36.07 9.60
CA ASP A 353 -18.53 35.04 10.56
C ASP A 353 -19.84 35.39 11.28
N THR A 354 -20.00 36.66 11.67
CA THR A 354 -21.22 37.10 12.38
C THR A 354 -22.45 36.98 11.48
N VAL A 355 -22.36 37.42 10.22
CA VAL A 355 -23.49 37.35 9.28
C VAL A 355 -23.77 35.93 8.83
N ARG A 356 -22.73 35.11 8.62
CA ARG A 356 -22.90 33.68 8.31
C ARG A 356 -23.71 32.96 9.41
N VAL A 357 -23.37 33.19 10.69
CA VAL A 357 -24.11 32.57 11.81
C VAL A 357 -25.51 33.17 11.97
N PHE A 358 -25.67 34.47 11.74
CA PHE A 358 -26.98 35.13 11.75
C PHE A 358 -27.94 34.53 10.70
N LEU A 359 -27.49 34.37 9.46
CA LEU A 359 -28.28 33.79 8.38
C LEU A 359 -28.56 32.30 8.63
N ALA A 360 -27.57 31.54 9.09
CA ALA A 360 -27.71 30.12 9.45
C ALA A 360 -28.66 29.87 10.65
N THR A 361 -29.00 30.90 11.41
CA THR A 361 -29.99 30.85 12.51
C THR A 361 -31.33 31.46 12.12
N GLY A 362 -31.60 31.60 10.82
CA GLY A 362 -32.86 32.11 10.30
C GLY A 362 -33.01 33.63 10.43
N GLY A 363 -31.93 34.37 10.67
CA GLY A 363 -31.97 35.82 10.91
C GLY A 363 -32.35 36.19 12.34
N SER A 364 -32.19 35.27 13.31
CA SER A 364 -32.44 35.56 14.73
C SER A 364 -31.21 36.14 15.40
N TYR A 365 -31.28 37.41 15.79
CA TYR A 365 -30.20 38.05 16.57
C TYR A 365 -29.94 37.35 17.91
N THR A 366 -30.99 36.89 18.60
CA THR A 366 -30.87 36.24 19.90
C THR A 366 -30.19 34.87 19.77
N THR A 367 -30.59 34.08 18.77
CA THR A 367 -30.01 32.75 18.54
C THR A 367 -28.56 32.86 18.04
N ALA A 368 -28.29 33.80 17.14
CA ALA A 368 -26.93 34.09 16.67
C ALA A 368 -26.01 34.56 17.80
N ALA A 369 -26.51 35.45 18.67
CA ALA A 369 -25.78 35.93 19.85
C ALA A 369 -25.39 34.78 20.79
N GLY A 370 -26.32 33.85 21.05
CA GLY A 370 -26.04 32.63 21.80
C GLY A 370 -24.97 31.76 21.15
N ARG A 371 -25.05 31.51 19.83
CA ARG A 371 -24.05 30.69 19.11
C ARG A 371 -22.67 31.33 19.04
N LEU A 372 -22.60 32.66 18.94
CA LEU A 372 -21.35 33.41 18.86
C LEU A 372 -20.75 33.76 20.23
N ASN A 373 -21.43 33.44 21.35
CA ASN A 373 -21.11 33.93 22.69
C ASN A 373 -20.92 35.45 22.73
N MET A 374 -21.86 36.19 22.11
CA MET A 374 -21.85 37.65 22.03
C MET A 374 -23.13 38.25 22.59
N HIS A 375 -23.10 39.53 22.96
CA HIS A 375 -24.32 40.26 23.28
C HIS A 375 -25.15 40.52 22.01
N LYS A 376 -26.49 40.45 22.12
CA LYS A 376 -27.44 40.68 21.00
C LYS A 376 -27.15 41.98 20.23
N ASN A 377 -26.91 43.08 20.96
CA ASN A 377 -26.63 44.39 20.37
C ASN A 377 -25.35 44.38 19.50
N SER A 378 -24.35 43.57 19.88
CA SER A 378 -23.11 43.45 19.12
C SER A 378 -23.33 42.72 17.80
N VAL A 379 -24.21 41.71 17.77
CA VAL A 379 -24.62 41.04 16.53
C VAL A 379 -25.40 42.00 15.65
N GLN A 380 -26.38 42.73 16.19
CA GLN A 380 -27.14 43.75 15.45
C GLN A 380 -26.24 44.82 14.84
N TYR A 381 -25.29 45.34 15.62
CA TYR A 381 -24.32 46.32 15.13
C TYR A 381 -23.50 45.79 13.94
N ARG A 382 -22.99 44.56 14.04
CA ARG A 382 -22.17 43.96 12.97
C ARG A 382 -22.98 43.63 11.72
N VAL A 383 -24.23 43.17 11.87
CA VAL A 383 -25.13 42.94 10.73
C VAL A 383 -25.41 44.26 10.00
N ARG A 384 -25.78 45.32 10.73
CA ARG A 384 -25.99 46.65 10.13
C ARG A 384 -24.74 47.18 9.43
N LYS A 385 -23.56 47.01 10.04
CA LYS A 385 -22.28 47.39 9.42
C LYS A 385 -22.02 46.62 8.11
N VAL A 386 -22.44 45.36 8.02
CA VAL A 386 -22.34 44.59 6.79
C VAL A 386 -23.33 45.09 5.74
N GLU A 387 -24.57 45.42 6.13
CA GLU A 387 -25.54 46.04 5.21
C GLU A 387 -25.04 47.37 4.65
N GLU A 388 -24.38 48.20 5.48
CA GLU A 388 -23.70 49.43 5.04
C GLU A 388 -22.58 49.16 4.02
N LEU A 389 -21.79 48.10 4.21
CA LEU A 389 -20.72 47.71 3.28
C LEU A 389 -21.25 47.11 1.97
N LEU A 390 -22.36 46.39 2.02
CA LEU A 390 -23.01 45.78 0.85
C LEU A 390 -23.89 46.78 0.09
N GLY A 391 -24.32 47.87 0.74
CA GLY A 391 -25.26 48.84 0.19
C GLY A 391 -26.70 48.33 0.08
N ARG A 392 -27.03 47.21 0.73
CA ARG A 392 -28.33 46.52 0.68
C ARG A 392 -28.57 45.68 1.92
N SER A 393 -29.82 45.27 2.16
CA SER A 393 -30.11 44.37 3.29
C SER A 393 -29.50 42.98 3.08
N VAL A 394 -29.07 42.33 4.16
CA VAL A 394 -28.63 40.91 4.13
C VAL A 394 -29.78 39.93 3.80
N ALA A 395 -31.03 40.41 3.83
CA ALA A 395 -32.19 39.65 3.39
C ALA A 395 -32.36 39.66 1.84
N GLU A 396 -31.77 40.64 1.16
CA GLU A 396 -31.78 40.72 -0.31
C GLU A 396 -30.70 39.81 -0.90
N GLN A 397 -31.04 39.07 -1.96
CA GLN A 397 -30.14 38.08 -2.59
C GLN A 397 -29.51 37.12 -1.56
N ARG A 398 -30.31 36.73 -0.56
CA ARG A 398 -29.87 35.97 0.61
C ARG A 398 -29.11 34.68 0.25
N LEU A 399 -29.57 33.95 -0.77
CA LEU A 399 -28.94 32.70 -1.19
C LEU A 399 -27.49 32.93 -1.65
N ASP A 400 -27.28 33.93 -2.51
CA ASP A 400 -25.95 34.27 -3.03
C ASP A 400 -25.03 34.71 -1.88
N LEU A 401 -25.54 35.52 -0.96
CA LEU A 401 -24.78 35.96 0.21
C LEU A 401 -24.41 34.79 1.13
N GLU A 402 -25.34 33.88 1.43
CA GLU A 402 -25.06 32.68 2.25
C GLU A 402 -24.01 31.78 1.60
N LEU A 403 -24.12 31.55 0.28
CA LEU A 403 -23.18 30.74 -0.48
C LEU A 403 -21.78 31.38 -0.51
N ALA A 404 -21.68 32.68 -0.78
CA ALA A 404 -20.41 33.40 -0.78
C ALA A 404 -19.73 33.39 0.60
N LEU A 405 -20.49 33.63 1.67
CA LEU A 405 -19.98 33.58 3.04
C LEU A 405 -19.47 32.18 3.42
N ASN A 406 -20.19 31.13 3.01
CA ASN A 406 -19.77 29.76 3.26
C ASN A 406 -18.53 29.36 2.46
N LEU A 407 -18.43 29.78 1.20
CA LEU A 407 -17.20 29.60 0.41
C LEU A 407 -16.01 30.31 1.07
N CYS A 408 -16.16 31.57 1.49
CA CYS A 408 -15.09 32.27 2.21
C CYS A 408 -14.70 31.57 3.52
N HIS A 409 -15.67 31.05 4.26
CA HIS A 409 -15.41 30.35 5.52
C HIS A 409 -14.59 29.07 5.29
N ARG A 410 -14.83 28.36 4.20
CA ARG A 410 -14.15 27.09 3.88
C ARG A 410 -12.83 27.29 3.13
N LEU A 411 -12.80 28.18 2.14
CA LEU A 411 -11.67 28.37 1.22
C LEU A 411 -10.73 29.48 1.64
N GLY A 412 -11.16 30.38 2.55
CA GLY A 412 -10.32 31.43 3.10
C GLY A 412 -9.61 32.24 2.01
N PRO A 413 -8.27 32.37 2.05
CA PRO A 413 -7.50 33.16 1.09
C PRO A 413 -7.73 32.78 -0.38
N ALA A 414 -8.12 31.53 -0.67
CA ALA A 414 -8.28 31.06 -2.04
C ALA A 414 -9.41 31.77 -2.82
N VAL A 415 -10.34 32.44 -2.12
CA VAL A 415 -11.45 33.19 -2.73
C VAL A 415 -11.55 34.64 -2.22
N LEU A 416 -10.63 35.07 -1.36
CA LEU A 416 -10.59 36.42 -0.78
C LEU A 416 -9.51 37.29 -1.44
N THR A 417 -9.47 38.58 -1.11
CA THR A 417 -8.51 39.58 -1.64
C THR A 417 -7.65 40.19 -0.57
#